data_AF-A0A450T322-F1
#
_entry.id   AF-A0A450T322-F1
#
_cell.length_a   1.000
_cell.length_b   1.000
_cell.length_c   1.000
_cell.angle_alpha   90.00
_cell.angle_beta   90.00
_cell.angle_gamma   90.00
#
_symmetry.space_group_name_H-M   'P 1'
#
loop_
_entity.id
_entity.type
_entity.pdbx_description
1 polymer ?
#
loop_
_entity_poly.entity_id
_entity_poly.type
_entity_poly.pdbx_seq_one_letter_code
_entity_poly.pdbx_strand_id
1 'polypeptide(L)' 'MAINENTVVAVVGLGYVGLPLAVESGKKYRTLGYDLYEGKIASYRNYLFRVDAYILRAGH' A
#
# COMPACT_ATOMS: atom_id res chain seq x y z
N MET A 1 -16.54 13.06 -6.72
CA MET A 1 -16.06 11.89 -5.97
C MET A 1 -15.96 12.31 -4.51
N ALA A 2 -16.72 11.70 -3.62
CA ALA A 2 -16.70 12.05 -2.19
C ALA A 2 -15.77 11.07 -1.46
N ILE A 3 -14.85 11.61 -0.66
CA ILE A 3 -13.98 10.84 0.23
C ILE A 3 -14.68 10.75 1.59
N ASN A 4 -14.79 9.55 2.16
CA ASN A 4 -15.40 9.29 3.46
C ASN A 4 -14.62 8.21 4.23
N GLU A 5 -15.05 7.88 5.44
CA GLU A 5 -14.43 6.90 6.33
C GLU A 5 -14.35 5.48 5.75
N ASN A 6 -15.23 5.12 4.81
CA ASN A 6 -15.24 3.84 4.11
C ASN A 6 -14.40 3.84 2.83
N THR A 7 -13.72 4.95 2.51
CA THR A 7 -12.85 5.02 1.34
C THR A 7 -11.62 4.12 1.51
N VAL A 8 -11.33 3.32 0.49
CA VAL A 8 -10.10 2.51 0.42
C VAL A 8 -9.11 3.21 -0.50
N VAL A 9 -7.89 3.41 -0.02
CA VAL A 9 -6.79 4.00 -0.79
C VAL A 9 -5.87 2.89 -1.28
N ALA A 10 -5.66 2.80 -2.59
CA ALA A 10 -4.65 1.92 -3.18
C ALA A 10 -3.43 2.76 -3.61
N VAL A 11 -2.24 2.34 -3.19
CA VAL A 11 -0.98 2.94 -3.62
C VAL A 11 -0.22 1.91 -4.46
N VAL A 12 0.04 2.24 -5.72
CA VAL A 12 0.79 1.37 -6.65
C VAL A 12 2.22 1.91 -6.79
N GLY A 13 3.18 1.07 -6.44
CA GLY A 13 4.60 1.39 -6.28
C GLY A 13 4.93 1.76 -4.83
N LEU A 14 5.64 0.88 -4.12
CA LEU A 14 6.09 1.07 -2.73
C LEU A 14 7.58 1.41 -2.68
N GLY A 15 7.99 2.33 -3.55
CA GLY A 15 9.32 2.94 -3.51
C GLY A 15 9.41 4.06 -2.46
N TYR A 16 10.44 4.89 -2.62
CA TYR A 16 10.74 5.99 -1.69
C TYR A 16 9.56 6.94 -1.43
N VAL A 17 8.73 7.21 -2.45
CA VAL A 17 7.56 8.11 -2.31
C VAL A 17 6.30 7.36 -1.91
N GLY A 18 6.01 6.24 -2.57
CA GLY A 18 4.74 5.53 -2.37
C GLY A 18 4.63 4.84 -1.02
N LEU A 19 5.74 4.35 -0.46
CA LEU A 19 5.71 3.70 0.85
C LEU A 19 5.34 4.70 1.99
N PRO A 20 6.02 5.85 2.16
CA PRO A 20 5.59 6.85 3.13
C PRO A 20 4.15 7.33 2.92
N LEU A 21 3.72 7.52 1.66
CA LEU A 21 2.35 7.92 1.33
C LEU A 21 1.31 6.87 1.77
N ALA A 22 1.60 5.58 1.53
CA ALA A 22 0.73 4.49 1.96
C ALA A 22 0.63 4.44 3.49
N VAL A 23 1.74 4.63 4.19
CA VAL A 23 1.78 4.66 5.67
C VAL A 23 0.95 5.81 6.23
N GLU A 24 1.07 7.01 5.65
CA GLU A 24 0.29 8.17 6.10
C GLU A 24 -1.20 7.99 5.79
N SER A 25 -1.54 7.46 4.61
CA SER A 25 -2.93 7.18 4.23
C SER A 25 -3.57 6.11 5.13
N GLY A 26 -2.79 5.09 5.52
CA GLY A 26 -3.16 4.07 6.50
C GLY A 26 -3.49 4.63 7.88
N LYS A 27 -3.21 5.93 8.12
CA LYS A 27 -3.62 6.59 9.35
C LYS A 27 -5.09 6.95 9.43
N LYS A 28 -5.69 7.22 8.27
CA LYS A 28 -7.05 7.75 8.16
C LYS A 28 -7.99 6.82 7.38
N TYR A 29 -7.45 6.01 6.48
CA TYR A 29 -8.21 5.16 5.57
C TYR A 29 -7.64 3.75 5.53
N ARG A 30 -8.49 2.77 5.23
CA ARG A 30 -8.00 1.44 4.85
C ARG A 30 -7.11 1.59 3.62
N THR A 31 -5.86 1.15 3.71
CA THR A 31 -4.86 1.39 2.67
C THR A 31 -4.21 0.09 2.21
N LEU A 32 -4.21 -0.12 0.89
CA LEU A 32 -3.61 -1.27 0.23
C LEU A 32 -2.39 -0.80 -0.56
N GLY A 33 -1.24 -1.40 -0.30
CA GLY A 33 0.00 -1.14 -1.03
C GLY A 33 0.29 -2.24 -2.05
N TYR A 34 0.65 -1.87 -3.28
CA TYR A 34 1.00 -2.80 -4.35
C TYR A 34 2.39 -2.49 -4.90
N ASP A 35 3.23 -3.50 -5.10
CA ASP A 35 4.51 -3.36 -5.82
C ASP A 35 4.78 -4.62 -6.66
N LEU A 36 5.52 -4.49 -7.76
CA LEU A 36 5.92 -5.61 -8.62
C LEU A 36 7.07 -6.42 -7.99
N TYR A 37 7.90 -5.78 -7.14
CA TYR A 37 9.12 -6.38 -6.64
C TYR A 37 8.89 -7.11 -5.31
N GLU A 38 9.01 -8.43 -5.36
CA GLU A 38 8.67 -9.30 -4.24
C GLU A 38 9.53 -9.10 -2.99
N GLY A 39 10.81 -8.81 -3.17
CA GLY A 39 11.71 -8.54 -2.04
C GLY A 39 11.25 -7.36 -1.19
N LYS A 40 10.69 -6.30 -1.79
CA LYS A 40 10.17 -5.13 -1.05
C LYS A 40 8.95 -5.50 -0.21
N ILE A 41 8.00 -6.21 -0.79
CA ILE A 41 6.78 -6.64 -0.08
C ILE A 41 7.13 -7.57 1.09
N ALA A 42 8.05 -8.51 0.89
CA ALA A 42 8.54 -9.37 1.95
C ALA A 42 9.18 -8.58 3.10
N SER A 43 9.98 -7.57 2.78
CA SER A 43 10.53 -6.66 3.79
C SER A 43 9.43 -5.88 4.52
N TYR A 44 8.44 -5.33 3.82
CA TYR A 44 7.45 -4.43 4.42
C TYR A 44 6.37 -5.11 5.25
N ARG A 45 5.97 -6.34 4.90
CA ARG A 45 4.91 -7.09 5.60
C ARG A 45 5.14 -7.24 7.11
N ASN A 46 6.41 -7.24 7.54
CA ASN A 46 6.76 -7.39 8.95
C ASN A 46 6.81 -6.06 9.72
N TYR A 47 6.76 -4.91 9.04
CA TYR A 47 6.94 -3.59 9.66
C TYR A 47 5.76 -2.63 9.45
N LEU A 48 4.84 -2.91 8.52
CA LEU A 48 3.70 -2.05 8.23
C LEU A 48 2.43 -2.51 8.98
N PHE A 49 2.22 -2.01 10.19
CA PHE A 49 1.02 -2.33 10.98
C PHE A 49 -0.30 -1.76 10.42
N ARG A 50 -0.25 -0.85 9.44
CA ARG A 50 -1.42 -0.07 8.97
C ARG A 50 -1.66 -0.14 7.46
N VAL A 51 -0.84 -0.89 6.74
CA VAL A 51 -0.90 -1.01 5.28
C VAL A 51 -0.78 -2.47 4.92
N ASP A 52 -1.78 -2.98 4.21
CA ASP A 52 -1.72 -4.33 3.67
C ASP A 52 -0.90 -4.30 2.37
N ALA A 53 0.27 -4.92 2.36
CA ALA A 53 1.20 -4.93 1.23
C ALA A 53 1.07 -6.21 0.37
N TYR A 54 0.90 -6.01 -0.93
CA TYR A 54 0.64 -7.06 -1.92
C TYR A 54 1.57 -6.98 -3.12
N ILE A 55 1.83 -8.15 -3.71
CA ILE A 55 2.47 -8.25 -5.01
C ILE A 55 1.46 -7.89 -6.08
N LEU A 56 1.80 -6.92 -6.91
CA LEU A 56 1.12 -6.70 -8.16
C LEU A 56 1.64 -7.75 -9.15
N ARG A 57 0.78 -8.67 -9.58
CA ARG A 57 1.10 -9.55 -10.70
C ARG A 57 0.58 -8.89 -11.96
N ALA A 58 1.47 -8.56 -12.89
CA ALA A 58 1.05 -8.21 -14.25
C ALA A 58 0.39 -9.47 -14.84
N GLY A 59 -0.82 -9.32 -15.36
CA GLY A 59 -1.62 -10.43 -15.87
C GLY A 59 -0.90 -11.24 -16.95
N HIS A 60 -1.13 -12.55 -16.93
CA HIS A 60 -1.29 -13.33 -18.16
C HIS A 60 -2.67 -13.00 -18.76
#